data_AF-A0A832C8H2-F1
#
_entry.id   AF-A0A832C8H2-F1
#
_cell.length_a   1.000
_cell.length_b   1.000
_cell.length_c   1.000
_cell.angle_alpha   90.00
_cell.angle_beta   90.00
_cell.angle_gamma   90.00
#
_symmetry.space_group_name_H-M   'P 1'
#
loop_
_entity.id
_entity.type
_entity.pdbx_description
1 polymer ?
#
loop_
_entity_poly.entity_id
_entity_poly.type
_entity_poly.pdbx_seq_one_letter_code
_entity_poly.pdbx_strand_id
1 'polypeptide(L)'
;MKTIEEINEKIRQGDVCVVTAEEVKEMISELGPERVLKEVDVVTTGTFGAMCSTGAVFNFGHSDPPIKFKKVWLNDVEAYAGLAAVDAFLGATKPSETKELYGGSNVIEELVAGKEVELKAIGYGTDCYPRKEIETSVSLEDINQAEMINPRNAYQRYRAATNSSDRLLRTYMGTLLPNYGNLTFAGTGEISPLNNDPEYRTIGVGTRIFLCGAKGYVIGEGTQHSPPFGTLMVKGNLKEMSPKFIKACYFPGYAPSIYVGIGIPIPVLDEDIVKALAVRDSDIKTTIVDFGVARRVRPVVREVSYAELKSGKVEINGEEVRVSPLSSFYMAEKIMRELKKMIERGEFLLSTPVERLKREEVFRPMKQKEIKVVKDVMVKAVTIGEDWTVEDAARLLIEKNVNHLPVVDEEGFLKGIVTSWDIAKAVFRKSNKVRDIMTRDVITVYPEDPIAIAVSKLEKYDISALPVIDSRRKVLGIVTSEALSKLLGR
;
A
#
# COMPACT_ATOMS: atom_id res chain seq x y z
N MET A 1 27.09 22.84 -19.65
CA MET A 1 26.42 21.85 -18.79
C MET A 1 27.16 21.88 -17.47
N LYS A 2 26.47 22.12 -16.36
CA LYS A 2 27.11 22.06 -15.02
C LYS A 2 27.41 20.60 -14.70
N THR A 3 28.44 20.35 -13.90
CA THR A 3 28.78 19.01 -13.40
C THR A 3 28.52 18.90 -11.90
N ILE A 4 28.30 17.68 -11.42
CA ILE A 4 28.14 17.43 -9.97
C ILE A 4 29.41 17.81 -9.19
N GLU A 5 30.60 17.67 -9.78
CA GLU A 5 31.85 18.06 -9.11
C GLU A 5 31.97 19.58 -8.95
N GLU A 6 31.62 20.36 -9.97
CA GLU A 6 31.57 21.82 -9.87
C GLU A 6 30.56 22.28 -8.80
N ILE A 7 29.41 21.62 -8.72
CA ILE A 7 28.41 21.91 -7.67
C ILE A 7 28.96 21.54 -6.29
N ASN A 8 29.61 20.39 -6.14
CA ASN A 8 30.23 19.98 -4.88
C ASN A 8 31.34 20.95 -4.45
N GLU A 9 32.08 21.53 -5.39
CA GLU A 9 33.08 22.54 -5.07
C GLU A 9 32.43 23.83 -4.53
N LYS A 10 31.33 24.29 -5.14
CA LYS A 10 30.53 25.40 -4.58
C LYS A 10 29.99 25.09 -3.19
N ILE A 11 29.54 23.83 -2.94
CA ILE A 11 29.07 23.41 -1.62
C ILE A 11 30.19 23.53 -0.58
N ARG A 12 31.42 23.10 -0.92
CA ARG A 12 32.58 23.22 -0.02
C ARG A 12 32.97 24.67 0.25
N GLN A 13 32.80 25.55 -0.74
CA GLN A 13 33.11 26.98 -0.65
C GLN A 13 32.01 27.80 0.07
N GLY A 14 30.79 27.26 0.17
CA GLY A 14 29.63 27.96 0.73
C GLY A 14 28.90 28.87 -0.28
N ASP A 15 29.23 28.76 -1.56
CA ASP A 15 28.70 29.59 -2.66
C ASP A 15 27.60 28.89 -3.46
N VAL A 16 27.10 27.74 -2.99
CA VAL A 16 26.07 26.95 -3.65
C VAL A 16 24.70 27.64 -3.57
N CYS A 17 23.99 27.75 -4.70
CA CYS A 17 22.59 28.15 -4.70
C CYS A 17 21.67 26.94 -4.60
N VAL A 18 21.04 26.76 -3.44
CA VAL A 18 20.10 25.67 -3.17
C VAL A 18 18.69 26.24 -2.99
N VAL A 19 17.71 25.64 -3.66
CA VAL A 19 16.29 26.00 -3.52
C VAL A 19 15.44 24.76 -3.32
N THR A 20 14.22 24.90 -2.79
CA THR A 20 13.28 23.78 -2.70
C THR A 20 12.56 23.56 -4.04
N ALA A 21 11.94 22.39 -4.20
CA ALA A 21 11.11 22.10 -5.36
C ALA A 21 9.89 23.04 -5.50
N GLU A 22 9.43 23.68 -4.43
CA GLU A 22 8.38 24.70 -4.48
C GLU A 22 8.96 26.03 -4.97
N GLU A 23 10.04 26.49 -4.35
CA GLU A 23 10.75 27.74 -4.69
C GLU A 23 11.18 27.77 -6.15
N VAL A 24 11.76 26.68 -6.68
CA VAL A 24 12.23 26.66 -8.08
C VAL A 24 11.11 26.85 -9.08
N LYS A 25 9.90 26.38 -8.78
CA LYS A 25 8.78 26.45 -9.72
C LYS A 25 8.22 27.87 -9.82
N GLU A 26 8.20 28.59 -8.70
CA GLU A 26 7.92 30.03 -8.67
C GLU A 26 8.98 30.78 -9.48
N MET A 27 10.27 30.49 -9.24
CA MET A 27 11.38 31.09 -9.98
C MET A 27 11.31 30.82 -11.49
N ILE A 28 10.96 29.61 -11.93
CA ILE A 28 10.80 29.30 -13.36
C ILE A 28 9.69 30.17 -13.99
N SER A 29 8.60 30.39 -13.24
CA SER A 29 7.46 31.17 -13.71
C SER A 29 7.78 32.67 -13.80
N GLU A 30 8.59 33.19 -12.89
CA GLU A 30 8.95 34.62 -12.81
C GLU A 30 10.19 35.00 -13.64
N LEU A 31 11.23 34.17 -13.60
CA LEU A 31 12.56 34.45 -14.15
C LEU A 31 12.82 33.75 -15.48
N GLY A 32 12.05 32.69 -15.78
CA GLY A 32 12.25 31.84 -16.94
C GLY A 32 13.32 30.74 -16.74
N PRO A 33 13.26 29.66 -17.53
CA PRO A 33 14.11 28.48 -17.35
C PRO A 33 15.62 28.74 -17.57
N GLU A 34 15.98 29.62 -18.51
CA GLU A 34 17.38 29.95 -18.80
C GLU A 34 18.07 30.63 -17.62
N ARG A 35 17.35 31.48 -16.89
CA ARG A 35 17.87 32.20 -15.74
C ARG A 35 18.03 31.27 -14.54
N VAL A 36 17.04 30.40 -14.32
CA VAL A 36 17.11 29.34 -13.30
C VAL A 36 18.30 28.41 -13.53
N LEU A 37 18.56 27.98 -14.77
CA LEU A 37 19.72 27.15 -15.10
C LEU A 37 21.05 27.82 -14.71
N LYS A 38 21.16 29.14 -14.85
CA LYS A 38 22.37 29.89 -14.49
C LYS A 38 22.51 30.02 -12.96
N GLU A 39 21.45 30.46 -12.30
CA GLU A 39 21.49 30.87 -10.89
C GLU A 39 21.39 29.70 -9.91
N VAL A 40 20.57 28.68 -10.19
CA VAL A 40 20.32 27.56 -9.28
C VAL A 40 21.30 26.42 -9.53
N ASP A 41 21.87 25.86 -8.47
CA ASP A 41 22.77 24.71 -8.54
C ASP A 41 22.06 23.41 -8.12
N VAL A 42 21.23 23.47 -7.08
CA VAL A 42 20.54 22.29 -6.53
C VAL A 42 19.10 22.59 -6.17
N VAL A 43 18.19 21.67 -6.51
CA VAL A 43 16.81 21.67 -6.02
C VAL A 43 16.57 20.54 -5.05
N THR A 44 16.10 20.84 -3.83
CA THR A 44 15.73 19.80 -2.87
C THR A 44 14.27 19.36 -3.06
N THR A 45 14.07 18.05 -3.15
CA THR A 45 12.75 17.41 -3.27
C THR A 45 12.44 16.58 -2.04
N GLY A 46 11.17 16.24 -1.80
CA GLY A 46 10.78 15.60 -0.55
C GLY A 46 9.49 14.78 -0.61
N THR A 47 9.47 13.70 0.17
CA THR A 47 8.26 12.92 0.44
C THR A 47 8.26 12.39 1.88
N PHE A 48 7.08 12.37 2.48
CA PHE A 48 6.82 11.70 3.75
C PHE A 48 5.49 10.96 3.64
N GLY A 49 5.54 9.64 3.59
CA GLY A 49 4.34 8.82 3.39
C GLY A 49 4.51 7.43 3.97
N ALA A 50 3.40 6.71 4.08
CA ALA A 50 3.40 5.33 4.54
C ALA A 50 4.15 4.42 3.55
N MET A 51 5.23 3.79 4.02
CA MET A 51 6.13 2.94 3.25
C MET A 51 6.17 1.56 3.91
N CYS A 52 5.17 0.73 3.61
CA CYS A 52 5.06 -0.64 4.13
C CYS A 52 6.30 -1.50 3.77
N SER A 53 6.98 -1.18 2.68
CA SER A 53 8.23 -1.80 2.26
C SER A 53 9.45 -1.21 2.98
N THR A 54 9.42 -1.26 4.31
CA THR A 54 10.53 -0.82 5.18
C THR A 54 10.98 -1.97 6.06
N GLY A 55 12.28 -2.11 6.27
CA GLY A 55 12.86 -3.09 7.18
C GLY A 55 14.24 -2.70 7.65
N ALA A 56 14.72 -3.38 8.69
CA ALA A 56 16.03 -3.15 9.27
C ALA A 56 16.79 -4.47 9.45
N VAL A 57 18.06 -4.47 9.07
CA VAL A 57 19.01 -5.54 9.36
C VAL A 57 19.80 -5.15 10.59
N PHE A 58 19.89 -6.08 11.54
CA PHE A 58 20.62 -5.89 12.79
C PHE A 58 21.70 -6.96 12.94
N ASN A 59 22.84 -6.56 13.50
CA ASN A 59 23.84 -7.46 14.06
C ASN A 59 23.97 -7.18 15.56
N PHE A 60 23.59 -8.14 16.40
CA PHE A 60 23.51 -7.94 17.85
C PHE A 60 24.82 -8.25 18.60
N GLY A 61 25.85 -8.74 17.91
CA GLY A 61 27.02 -9.29 18.57
C GLY A 61 26.72 -10.62 19.30
N HIS A 62 27.78 -11.36 19.62
CA HIS A 62 27.63 -12.63 20.33
C HIS A 62 27.45 -12.40 21.83
N SER A 63 26.51 -13.13 22.41
CA SER A 63 26.46 -13.36 23.85
C SER A 63 27.62 -14.24 24.31
N ASP A 64 27.83 -14.32 25.63
CA ASP A 64 28.68 -15.34 26.24
C ASP A 64 27.83 -16.25 27.16
N PRO A 65 27.82 -17.59 26.96
CA PRO A 65 28.35 -18.31 25.80
C PRO A 65 27.68 -17.89 24.48
N PRO A 66 28.31 -18.13 23.31
CA PRO A 66 27.80 -17.68 22.02
C PRO A 66 26.53 -18.43 21.60
N ILE A 67 25.67 -17.71 20.89
CA ILE A 67 24.38 -18.18 20.38
C ILE A 67 24.32 -18.05 18.86
N LYS A 68 23.58 -18.96 18.22
CA LYS A 68 23.14 -18.88 16.83
C LYS A 68 21.62 -18.82 16.79
N PHE A 69 21.07 -17.68 16.36
CA PHE A 69 19.64 -17.44 16.30
C PHE A 69 18.96 -18.41 15.32
N LYS A 70 17.99 -19.14 15.86
CA LYS A 70 16.96 -19.87 15.13
C LYS A 70 15.71 -19.03 14.97
N LYS A 71 15.30 -18.39 16.07
CA LYS A 71 14.19 -17.44 16.15
C LYS A 71 14.60 -16.30 17.06
N VAL A 72 14.11 -15.11 16.75
CA VAL A 72 14.44 -13.90 17.49
C VAL A 72 13.25 -12.95 17.46
N TRP A 73 13.01 -12.28 18.57
CA TRP A 73 11.95 -11.31 18.76
C TRP A 73 12.51 -10.04 19.36
N LEU A 74 11.95 -8.90 18.94
CA LEU A 74 12.17 -7.60 19.53
C LEU A 74 10.82 -7.08 20.04
N ASN A 75 10.64 -6.91 21.35
CA ASN A 75 9.35 -6.55 21.97
C ASN A 75 8.17 -7.41 21.44
N ASP A 76 8.33 -8.74 21.45
CA ASP A 76 7.38 -9.72 20.89
C ASP A 76 7.06 -9.58 19.40
N VAL A 77 7.92 -8.90 18.64
CA VAL A 77 7.85 -8.85 17.18
C VAL A 77 8.92 -9.77 16.60
N GLU A 78 8.51 -10.88 16.00
CA GLU A 78 9.45 -11.84 15.40
C GLU A 78 10.22 -11.21 14.24
N ALA A 79 11.54 -11.15 14.36
CA ALA A 79 12.45 -10.81 13.27
C ALA A 79 12.98 -12.08 12.60
N TYR A 80 13.23 -12.01 11.30
CA TYR A 80 13.75 -13.13 10.54
C TYR A 80 15.21 -13.39 10.91
N ALA A 81 15.47 -14.52 11.57
CA ALA A 81 16.80 -15.07 11.76
C ALA A 81 17.29 -15.84 10.52
N GLY A 82 18.52 -16.35 10.55
CA GLY A 82 19.06 -17.21 9.49
C GLY A 82 19.84 -16.50 8.40
N LEU A 83 20.15 -15.21 8.59
CA LEU A 83 21.15 -14.49 7.77
C LEU A 83 22.57 -14.94 8.14
N ALA A 84 22.87 -14.93 9.44
CA ALA A 84 24.09 -15.45 10.04
C ALA A 84 23.81 -15.80 11.52
N ALA A 85 24.82 -15.79 12.39
CA ALA A 85 24.67 -16.31 13.74
C ALA A 85 23.84 -15.41 14.66
N VAL A 86 24.06 -14.10 14.62
CA VAL A 86 23.39 -13.11 15.50
C VAL A 86 22.81 -11.96 14.69
N ASP A 87 22.44 -12.26 13.45
CA ASP A 87 21.90 -11.30 12.49
C ASP A 87 20.41 -11.56 12.32
N ALA A 88 19.63 -10.48 12.27
CA ALA A 88 18.19 -10.56 12.08
C ALA A 88 17.68 -9.46 11.14
N PHE A 89 16.62 -9.76 10.40
CA PHE A 89 15.88 -8.79 9.60
C PHE A 89 14.48 -8.57 10.16
N LEU A 90 14.18 -7.35 10.59
CA LEU A 90 12.86 -6.95 11.06
C LEU A 90 12.12 -6.19 9.97
N GLY A 91 10.98 -6.71 9.52
CA GLY A 91 10.06 -6.00 8.63
C GLY A 91 9.14 -5.06 9.42
N ALA A 92 8.97 -3.82 8.96
CA ALA A 92 8.13 -2.83 9.63
C ALA A 92 6.65 -3.24 9.73
N THR A 93 6.17 -4.09 8.82
CA THR A 93 4.76 -4.54 8.78
C THR A 93 4.51 -5.81 9.60
N LYS A 94 5.52 -6.35 10.28
CA LYS A 94 5.36 -7.55 11.11
C LYS A 94 4.59 -7.17 12.38
N PRO A 95 3.40 -7.72 12.64
CA PRO A 95 2.67 -7.48 13.88
C PRO A 95 3.39 -8.10 15.08
N SER A 96 3.17 -7.52 16.26
CA SER A 96 3.49 -8.17 17.53
C SER A 96 2.63 -9.42 17.73
N GLU A 97 3.18 -10.42 18.40
CA GLU A 97 2.46 -11.63 18.79
C GLU A 97 1.54 -11.40 20.00
N THR A 98 1.82 -10.36 20.80
CA THR A 98 1.16 -10.14 22.10
C THR A 98 0.46 -8.79 22.21
N LYS A 99 0.97 -7.75 21.53
CA LYS A 99 0.48 -6.36 21.67
C LYS A 99 -0.40 -5.95 20.49
N GLU A 100 -1.62 -5.50 20.79
CA GLU A 100 -2.48 -4.88 19.79
C GLU A 100 -1.89 -3.57 19.26
N LEU A 101 -2.13 -3.28 17.98
CA LEU A 101 -1.69 -2.04 17.30
C LEU A 101 -0.17 -1.77 17.36
N TYR A 102 0.63 -2.80 17.61
CA TYR A 102 2.09 -2.73 17.69
C TYR A 102 2.74 -3.70 16.68
N GLY A 103 3.93 -3.35 16.19
CA GLY A 103 4.68 -4.20 15.28
C GLY A 103 6.10 -3.71 15.02
N GLY A 104 6.73 -4.23 13.97
CA GLY A 104 8.12 -3.93 13.64
C GLY A 104 8.37 -2.44 13.39
N SER A 105 7.36 -1.72 12.89
CA SER A 105 7.40 -0.27 12.74
C SER A 105 7.63 0.45 14.07
N ASN A 106 7.00 -0.01 15.14
CA ASN A 106 7.12 0.56 16.47
C ASN A 106 8.49 0.29 17.05
N VAL A 107 8.98 -0.95 16.95
CA VAL A 107 10.34 -1.32 17.39
C VAL A 107 11.38 -0.44 16.69
N ILE A 108 11.27 -0.24 15.38
CA ILE A 108 12.19 0.61 14.61
C ILE A 108 12.10 2.08 15.07
N GLU A 109 10.90 2.64 15.23
CA GLU A 109 10.73 4.01 15.75
C GLU A 109 11.31 4.17 17.15
N GLU A 110 11.08 3.20 18.03
CA GLU A 110 11.53 3.23 19.43
C GLU A 110 13.04 3.16 19.54
N LEU A 111 13.70 2.28 18.78
CA LEU A 111 15.16 2.22 18.68
C LEU A 111 15.75 3.55 18.18
N VAL A 112 15.20 4.12 17.11
CA VAL A 112 15.64 5.43 16.58
C VAL A 112 15.37 6.57 17.58
N ALA A 113 14.36 6.43 18.43
CA ALA A 113 14.07 7.36 19.52
C ALA A 113 14.98 7.16 20.76
N GLY A 114 15.94 6.23 20.70
CA GLY A 114 16.88 5.93 21.79
C GLY A 114 16.28 5.10 22.92
N LYS A 115 15.16 4.40 22.69
CA LYS A 115 14.58 3.49 23.68
C LYS A 115 15.22 2.10 23.58
N GLU A 116 15.23 1.42 24.71
CA GLU A 116 15.54 -0.01 24.76
C GLU A 116 14.36 -0.86 24.29
N VAL A 117 14.68 -2.00 23.69
CA VAL A 117 13.72 -3.03 23.30
C VAL A 117 14.17 -4.38 23.86
N GLU A 118 13.21 -5.20 24.26
CA GLU A 118 13.47 -6.55 24.72
C GLU A 118 13.86 -7.44 23.55
N LEU A 119 15.06 -8.02 23.61
CA LEU A 119 15.56 -9.03 22.69
C LEU A 119 15.40 -10.41 23.33
N LYS A 120 14.60 -11.25 22.67
CA LYS A 120 14.48 -12.67 22.98
C LYS A 120 14.95 -13.50 21.81
N ALA A 121 15.78 -14.51 22.03
CA ALA A 121 16.17 -15.41 20.97
C ALA A 121 16.30 -16.85 21.44
N ILE A 122 15.98 -17.77 20.52
CA ILE A 122 16.14 -19.21 20.67
C ILE A 122 17.17 -19.67 19.64
N GLY A 123 18.09 -20.53 20.05
CA GLY A 123 19.08 -21.20 19.20
C GLY A 123 18.92 -22.72 19.21
N TYR A 124 19.55 -23.39 18.24
CA TYR A 124 19.54 -24.85 18.17
C TYR A 124 20.47 -25.50 19.21
N GLY A 125 21.53 -24.78 19.62
CA GLY A 125 22.65 -25.33 20.38
C GLY A 125 23.56 -26.16 19.47
N THR A 126 24.80 -25.71 19.29
CA THR A 126 25.85 -26.42 18.55
C THR A 126 27.18 -26.27 19.28
N ASP A 127 28.21 -27.03 18.92
CA ASP A 127 29.53 -26.91 19.57
C ASP A 127 30.11 -25.48 19.50
N CYS A 128 29.93 -24.78 18.38
CA CYS A 128 30.35 -23.38 18.23
C CYS A 128 29.42 -22.36 18.91
N TYR A 129 28.19 -22.75 19.24
CA TYR A 129 27.11 -21.87 19.71
C TYR A 129 26.27 -22.62 20.75
N PRO A 130 26.82 -22.88 21.94
CA PRO A 130 26.19 -23.78 22.91
C PRO A 130 24.94 -23.18 23.57
N ARG A 131 24.83 -21.85 23.60
CA ARG A 131 23.68 -21.17 24.20
C ARG A 131 22.42 -21.39 23.36
N LYS A 132 21.35 -21.84 24.01
CA LYS A 132 20.05 -22.16 23.37
C LYS A 132 18.99 -21.09 23.55
N GLU A 133 19.14 -20.21 24.52
CA GLU A 133 18.19 -19.14 24.80
C GLU A 133 18.88 -17.91 25.38
N ILE A 134 18.34 -16.75 25.05
CA ILE A 134 18.73 -15.46 25.64
C ILE A 134 17.49 -14.56 25.69
N GLU A 135 17.38 -13.83 26.79
CA GLU A 135 16.45 -12.74 26.99
C GLU A 135 17.25 -11.59 27.61
N THR A 136 17.20 -10.42 27.00
CA THR A 136 17.93 -9.21 27.42
C THR A 136 17.22 -7.98 26.87
N SER A 137 17.58 -6.80 27.35
CA SER A 137 17.25 -5.53 26.67
C SER A 137 18.44 -5.07 25.83
N VAL A 138 18.15 -4.39 24.71
CA VAL A 138 19.15 -3.74 23.86
C VAL A 138 18.65 -2.37 23.42
N SER A 139 19.52 -1.39 23.45
CA SER A 139 19.34 -0.10 22.79
C SER A 139 19.99 -0.11 21.41
N LEU A 140 19.79 0.96 20.64
CA LEU A 140 20.45 1.14 19.36
C LEU A 140 21.98 1.33 19.50
N GLU A 141 22.46 1.76 20.67
CA GLU A 141 23.89 1.92 20.96
C GLU A 141 24.59 0.57 21.15
N ASP A 142 23.89 -0.41 21.75
CA ASP A 142 24.41 -1.76 22.03
C ASP A 142 24.54 -2.64 20.76
N ILE A 143 23.74 -2.35 19.72
CA ILE A 143 23.70 -3.13 18.48
C ILE A 143 24.88 -2.73 17.59
N ASN A 144 25.68 -3.66 17.07
CA ASN A 144 26.86 -3.32 16.25
C ASN A 144 26.49 -2.59 14.96
N GLN A 145 25.62 -3.19 14.15
CA GLN A 145 25.10 -2.64 12.90
C GLN A 145 23.58 -2.63 12.92
N ALA A 146 22.98 -1.51 12.51
CA ALA A 146 21.54 -1.34 12.38
C ALA A 146 21.25 -0.59 11.08
N GLU A 147 21.01 -1.34 10.00
CA GLU A 147 20.87 -0.80 8.65
C GLU A 147 19.42 -0.90 8.17
N MET A 148 18.82 0.25 7.84
CA MET A 148 17.52 0.30 7.17
C MET A 148 17.75 -0.15 5.73
N ILE A 149 16.99 -1.13 5.28
CA ILE A 149 16.99 -1.59 3.88
C ILE A 149 15.55 -1.65 3.41
N ASN A 150 15.20 -0.72 2.53
CA ASN A 150 13.84 -0.59 2.05
C ASN A 150 13.79 -1.00 0.58
N PRO A 151 13.11 -2.10 0.24
CA PRO A 151 13.07 -2.61 -1.13
C PRO A 151 12.28 -1.74 -2.10
N ARG A 152 11.50 -0.75 -1.62
CA ARG A 152 10.59 0.05 -2.45
C ARG A 152 10.06 1.28 -1.73
N ASN A 153 10.42 2.47 -2.18
CA ASN A 153 9.98 3.75 -1.63
C ASN A 153 9.85 4.80 -2.73
N ALA A 154 9.43 6.02 -2.32
CA ALA A 154 9.45 7.22 -3.14
C ALA A 154 8.85 7.03 -4.54
N TYR A 155 7.65 6.45 -4.60
CA TYR A 155 6.93 6.28 -5.86
C TYR A 155 6.84 7.58 -6.64
N GLN A 156 7.06 7.50 -7.95
CA GLN A 156 6.90 8.61 -8.87
C GLN A 156 5.48 9.16 -8.81
N ARG A 157 4.50 8.29 -9.00
CA ARG A 157 3.09 8.54 -8.73
C ARG A 157 2.45 7.27 -8.21
N TYR A 158 1.28 7.42 -7.59
CA TYR A 158 0.54 6.29 -7.05
C TYR A 158 -0.94 6.39 -7.44
N ARG A 159 -1.61 5.23 -7.46
CA ARG A 159 -3.04 5.17 -7.78
C ARG A 159 -3.87 5.66 -6.59
N ALA A 160 -4.96 6.34 -6.90
CA ALA A 160 -5.98 6.69 -5.92
C ALA A 160 -6.92 5.50 -5.67
N ALA A 161 -7.48 5.41 -4.47
CA ALA A 161 -8.31 4.30 -4.03
C ALA A 161 -9.70 4.78 -3.59
N THR A 162 -10.74 4.11 -4.08
CA THR A 162 -12.12 4.28 -3.64
C THR A 162 -12.80 2.91 -3.50
N ASN A 163 -14.08 2.87 -3.14
CA ASN A 163 -14.80 1.65 -2.85
C ASN A 163 -16.26 1.72 -3.32
N SER A 164 -16.59 1.01 -4.38
CA SER A 164 -17.95 0.91 -4.92
C SER A 164 -18.87 -0.01 -4.12
N SER A 165 -18.32 -0.85 -3.23
CA SER A 165 -19.12 -1.85 -2.52
C SER A 165 -19.98 -1.23 -1.42
N ASP A 166 -20.98 -1.97 -0.97
CA ASP A 166 -21.90 -1.60 0.11
C ASP A 166 -21.32 -1.74 1.52
N ARG A 167 -20.06 -2.19 1.63
CA ARG A 167 -19.38 -2.42 2.91
C ARG A 167 -18.13 -1.58 3.06
N LEU A 168 -17.77 -1.31 4.32
CA LEU A 168 -16.54 -0.61 4.66
C LEU A 168 -15.33 -1.50 4.37
N LEU A 169 -14.30 -0.94 3.73
CA LEU A 169 -13.03 -1.62 3.49
C LEU A 169 -11.91 -1.05 4.35
N ARG A 170 -11.17 -1.94 4.99
CA ARG A 170 -9.96 -1.67 5.75
C ARG A 170 -8.76 -2.05 4.89
N THR A 171 -7.95 -1.09 4.47
CA THR A 171 -6.89 -1.31 3.46
C THR A 171 -5.59 -0.59 3.82
N TYR A 172 -4.51 -0.90 3.10
CA TYR A 172 -3.25 -0.14 3.16
C TYR A 172 -3.40 1.30 2.63
N MET A 173 -4.47 1.59 1.90
CA MET A 173 -4.82 2.95 1.48
C MET A 173 -5.68 3.67 2.54
N GLY A 174 -5.74 3.16 3.76
CA GLY A 174 -6.65 3.63 4.80
C GLY A 174 -8.05 3.02 4.69
N THR A 175 -8.98 3.62 5.41
CA THR A 175 -10.39 3.17 5.43
C THR A 175 -11.13 3.76 4.25
N LEU A 176 -11.74 2.89 3.44
CA LEU A 176 -12.57 3.26 2.30
C LEU A 176 -14.04 3.01 2.65
N LEU A 177 -14.85 4.06 2.60
CA LEU A 177 -16.27 4.04 2.93
C LEU A 177 -17.07 3.40 1.80
N PRO A 178 -18.23 2.78 2.10
CA PRO A 178 -19.11 2.21 1.08
C PRO A 178 -19.53 3.23 0.02
N ASN A 179 -19.97 2.74 -1.15
CA ASN A 179 -20.65 3.52 -2.20
C ASN A 179 -19.91 4.81 -2.60
N TYR A 180 -18.60 4.70 -2.82
CA TYR A 180 -17.72 5.83 -3.15
C TYR A 180 -17.66 6.94 -2.08
N GLY A 181 -18.00 6.64 -0.82
CA GLY A 181 -18.12 7.65 0.24
C GLY A 181 -16.83 8.42 0.56
N ASN A 182 -15.66 7.92 0.14
CA ASN A 182 -14.41 8.69 0.14
C ASN A 182 -13.41 8.16 -0.90
N LEU A 183 -12.34 8.93 -1.05
CA LEU A 183 -11.16 8.59 -1.82
C LEU A 183 -9.89 8.88 -1.02
N THR A 184 -8.88 8.02 -1.15
CA THR A 184 -7.55 8.28 -0.60
C THR A 184 -6.47 8.13 -1.66
N PHE A 185 -5.35 8.83 -1.49
CA PHE A 185 -4.21 8.74 -2.39
C PHE A 185 -2.88 8.94 -1.64
N ALA A 186 -1.76 8.60 -2.29
CA ALA A 186 -0.42 8.76 -1.74
C ALA A 186 0.50 9.50 -2.73
N GLY A 187 1.53 10.14 -2.19
CA GLY A 187 2.52 10.90 -2.94
C GLY A 187 2.37 12.40 -2.76
N THR A 188 3.48 13.11 -2.93
CA THR A 188 3.56 14.56 -2.75
C THR A 188 3.46 15.35 -4.05
N GLY A 189 3.20 14.67 -5.18
CA GLY A 189 2.96 15.30 -6.48
C GLY A 189 4.20 16.05 -6.96
N GLU A 190 4.04 17.34 -7.24
CA GLU A 190 5.05 18.19 -7.86
C GLU A 190 6.33 18.41 -7.04
N ILE A 191 6.34 18.09 -5.74
CA ILE A 191 7.56 18.15 -4.90
C ILE A 191 8.22 16.77 -4.71
N SER A 192 7.61 15.70 -5.25
CA SER A 192 8.14 14.34 -5.17
C SER A 192 9.45 14.22 -5.95
N PRO A 193 10.48 13.52 -5.43
CA PRO A 193 11.76 13.35 -6.12
C PRO A 193 11.64 12.85 -7.56
N LEU A 194 10.93 11.74 -7.76
CA LEU A 194 10.84 11.11 -9.07
C LEU A 194 9.94 11.86 -10.07
N ASN A 195 9.10 12.80 -9.63
CA ASN A 195 8.40 13.68 -10.58
C ASN A 195 9.30 14.81 -11.09
N ASN A 196 10.31 15.20 -10.30
CA ASN A 196 11.29 16.22 -10.67
C ASN A 196 12.52 15.65 -11.41
N ASP A 197 12.66 14.32 -11.47
CA ASP A 197 13.60 13.61 -12.34
C ASP A 197 12.94 12.35 -12.95
N PRO A 198 11.94 12.53 -13.84
CA PRO A 198 11.07 11.46 -14.33
C PRO A 198 11.78 10.43 -15.20
N GLU A 199 12.94 10.80 -15.76
CA GLU A 199 13.77 9.98 -16.65
C GLU A 199 15.04 9.43 -15.96
N TYR A 200 15.10 9.56 -14.64
CA TYR A 200 16.19 9.06 -13.78
C TYR A 200 17.57 9.53 -14.26
N ARG A 201 17.68 10.81 -14.63
CA ARG A 201 18.91 11.41 -15.19
C ARG A 201 19.95 11.66 -14.11
N THR A 202 19.50 11.98 -12.90
CA THR A 202 20.32 12.31 -11.73
C THR A 202 20.15 11.29 -10.60
N ILE A 203 19.01 10.60 -10.55
CA ILE A 203 18.71 9.56 -9.56
C ILE A 203 19.05 8.18 -10.12
N GLY A 204 19.94 7.47 -9.43
CA GLY A 204 20.37 6.12 -9.77
C GLY A 204 21.07 5.43 -8.60
N VAL A 205 21.63 4.24 -8.83
CA VAL A 205 22.41 3.53 -7.81
C VAL A 205 23.58 4.41 -7.39
N GLY A 206 23.79 4.59 -6.09
CA GLY A 206 24.83 5.45 -5.53
C GLY A 206 24.42 6.91 -5.31
N THR A 207 23.23 7.35 -5.75
CA THR A 207 22.71 8.68 -5.43
C THR A 207 22.52 8.82 -3.92
N ARG A 208 23.18 9.83 -3.32
CA ARG A 208 23.02 10.19 -1.90
C ARG A 208 21.68 10.85 -1.68
N ILE A 209 21.02 10.46 -0.59
CA ILE A 209 19.70 10.96 -0.23
C ILE A 209 19.65 11.34 1.25
N PHE A 210 18.70 12.19 1.61
CA PHE A 210 18.22 12.32 2.97
C PHE A 210 17.26 11.17 3.26
N LEU A 211 17.55 10.34 4.26
CA LEU A 211 16.69 9.23 4.68
C LEU A 211 16.47 9.33 6.20
N CYS A 212 15.25 9.71 6.60
CA CYS A 212 14.85 9.83 8.00
C CYS A 212 15.77 10.70 8.86
N GLY A 213 16.34 11.78 8.33
CA GLY A 213 17.30 12.64 9.07
C GLY A 213 18.76 12.30 8.84
N ALA A 214 19.07 11.12 8.29
CA ALA A 214 20.42 10.66 8.03
C ALA A 214 20.81 10.78 6.54
N LYS A 215 22.10 10.61 6.26
CA LYS A 215 22.58 10.36 4.89
C LYS A 215 22.29 8.90 4.52
N GLY A 216 21.56 8.70 3.44
CA GLY A 216 21.26 7.41 2.86
C GLY A 216 21.71 7.33 1.41
N TYR A 217 21.42 6.19 0.79
CA TYR A 217 21.74 5.94 -0.61
C TYR A 217 20.59 5.23 -1.33
N VAL A 218 20.38 5.58 -2.59
CA VAL A 218 19.69 4.72 -3.55
C VAL A 218 20.62 3.57 -3.90
N ILE A 219 20.14 2.34 -3.76
CA ILE A 219 20.90 1.10 -4.05
C ILE A 219 20.26 0.25 -5.15
N GLY A 220 19.21 0.77 -5.78
CA GLY A 220 18.51 0.11 -6.88
C GLY A 220 17.17 0.77 -7.18
N GLU A 221 16.50 0.31 -8.22
CA GLU A 221 15.15 0.72 -8.61
C GLU A 221 14.06 0.15 -7.68
N GLY A 222 14.38 -0.95 -7.00
CA GLY A 222 13.50 -1.60 -6.04
C GLY A 222 12.43 -2.50 -6.65
N THR A 223 11.76 -3.23 -5.79
CA THR A 223 10.71 -4.17 -6.19
C THR A 223 9.49 -3.43 -6.72
N GLN A 224 8.79 -4.03 -7.69
CA GLN A 224 7.62 -3.42 -8.36
C GLN A 224 7.91 -2.11 -9.11
N HIS A 225 9.17 -1.80 -9.37
CA HIS A 225 9.55 -0.72 -10.27
C HIS A 225 8.91 -0.96 -11.65
N SER A 226 8.07 -0.02 -12.09
CA SER A 226 7.34 -0.10 -13.34
C SER A 226 6.95 1.31 -13.79
N PRO A 227 7.89 2.08 -14.36
CA PRO A 227 7.62 3.44 -14.81
C PRO A 227 6.35 3.49 -15.70
N PRO A 228 5.49 4.50 -15.52
CA PRO A 228 5.72 5.70 -14.72
C PRO A 228 5.28 5.59 -13.25
N PHE A 229 5.13 4.37 -12.72
CA PHE A 229 4.99 4.07 -11.29
C PHE A 229 6.34 3.63 -10.70
N GLY A 230 7.44 4.27 -11.14
CA GLY A 230 8.79 3.95 -10.70
C GLY A 230 8.96 4.10 -9.18
N THR A 231 9.88 3.33 -8.63
CA THR A 231 10.21 3.25 -7.22
C THR A 231 11.72 3.37 -7.00
N LEU A 232 12.14 3.47 -5.73
CA LEU A 232 13.54 3.41 -5.32
C LEU A 232 13.75 2.35 -4.25
N MET A 233 14.84 1.59 -4.34
CA MET A 233 15.41 0.83 -3.24
C MET A 233 16.43 1.70 -2.51
N VAL A 234 16.29 1.83 -1.20
CA VAL A 234 17.13 2.74 -0.41
C VAL A 234 17.70 2.06 0.83
N LYS A 235 18.87 2.53 1.27
CA LYS A 235 19.44 2.15 2.56
C LYS A 235 19.95 3.35 3.36
N GLY A 236 20.06 3.18 4.67
CA GLY A 236 20.70 4.12 5.58
C GLY A 236 20.90 3.54 6.97
N ASN A 237 21.78 4.15 7.76
CA ASN A 237 22.11 3.70 9.11
C ASN A 237 21.08 4.21 10.12
N LEU A 238 20.39 3.33 10.84
CA LEU A 238 19.39 3.72 11.86
C LEU A 238 20.01 4.57 12.96
N LYS A 239 21.29 4.33 13.30
CA LYS A 239 22.01 5.06 14.36
C LYS A 239 22.15 6.56 14.09
N GLU A 240 22.03 6.96 12.83
CA GLU A 240 22.14 8.36 12.40
C GLU A 240 20.77 9.00 12.12
N MET A 241 19.69 8.22 12.20
CA MET A 241 18.33 8.69 11.90
C MET A 241 17.74 9.49 13.06
N SER A 242 16.74 10.31 12.74
CA SER A 242 16.02 11.11 13.72
C SER A 242 14.56 10.66 13.84
N PRO A 243 14.02 10.52 15.06
CA PRO A 243 12.61 10.19 15.28
C PRO A 243 11.65 11.26 14.73
N LYS A 244 12.15 12.44 14.35
CA LYS A 244 11.37 13.50 13.70
C LYS A 244 10.91 13.11 12.29
N PHE A 245 11.66 12.26 11.60
CA PHE A 245 11.43 11.94 10.17
C PHE A 245 11.10 10.46 9.94
N ILE A 246 10.70 9.76 11.00
CA ILE A 246 10.20 8.38 10.96
C ILE A 246 9.03 8.25 11.93
N LYS A 247 7.96 7.56 11.55
CA LYS A 247 6.79 7.40 12.43
C LYS A 247 6.07 6.08 12.21
N ALA A 248 5.98 5.24 13.24
CA ALA A 248 5.13 4.06 13.20
C ALA A 248 3.66 4.47 13.09
N CYS A 249 2.91 3.67 12.35
CA CYS A 249 1.48 3.84 12.21
C CYS A 249 0.81 2.46 12.12
N TYR A 250 -0.49 2.44 12.35
CA TYR A 250 -1.28 1.24 12.20
C TYR A 250 -2.48 1.54 11.33
N PHE A 251 -2.68 0.77 10.26
CA PHE A 251 -3.88 0.84 9.45
C PHE A 251 -4.90 -0.17 10.00
N PRO A 252 -6.03 0.28 10.59
CA PRO A 252 -7.00 -0.62 11.20
C PRO A 252 -7.45 -1.69 10.22
N GLY A 253 -7.42 -2.96 10.63
CA GLY A 253 -7.81 -4.11 9.81
C GLY A 253 -6.85 -4.45 8.65
N TYR A 254 -5.70 -3.77 8.55
CA TYR A 254 -4.64 -4.12 7.60
C TYR A 254 -3.41 -4.65 8.34
N ALA A 255 -2.56 -3.78 8.90
CA ALA A 255 -1.33 -4.14 9.61
C ALA A 255 -0.63 -2.87 10.14
N PRO A 256 0.40 -3.03 11.01
CA PRO A 256 1.39 -2.00 11.25
C PRO A 256 2.07 -1.56 9.95
N SER A 257 2.51 -0.31 9.92
CA SER A 257 3.27 0.29 8.81
C SER A 257 4.10 1.46 9.36
N ILE A 258 4.89 2.10 8.51
CA ILE A 258 5.80 3.15 8.93
C ILE A 258 5.85 4.27 7.91
N TYR A 259 5.83 5.51 8.38
CA TYR A 259 6.11 6.68 7.60
C TYR A 259 7.61 6.94 7.60
N VAL A 260 8.16 7.16 6.40
CA VAL A 260 9.59 7.36 6.15
C VAL A 260 9.75 8.67 5.40
N GLY A 261 10.63 9.54 5.90
CA GLY A 261 11.03 10.76 5.22
C GLY A 261 12.15 10.51 4.23
N ILE A 262 11.95 10.89 2.97
CA ILE A 262 12.97 10.83 1.92
C ILE A 262 13.09 12.18 1.25
N GLY A 263 14.31 12.71 1.18
CA GLY A 263 14.65 13.89 0.39
C GLY A 263 15.75 13.57 -0.60
N ILE A 264 15.65 14.06 -1.83
CA ILE A 264 16.66 13.84 -2.86
C ILE A 264 17.05 15.19 -3.47
N PRO A 265 18.33 15.54 -3.51
CA PRO A 265 18.79 16.72 -4.21
C PRO A 265 18.86 16.44 -5.71
N ILE A 266 18.24 17.30 -6.52
CA ILE A 266 18.30 17.28 -7.97
C ILE A 266 19.32 18.33 -8.42
N PRO A 267 20.50 17.94 -8.93
CA PRO A 267 21.46 18.89 -9.46
C PRO A 267 20.94 19.49 -10.78
N VAL A 268 21.00 20.81 -10.91
CA VAL A 268 20.53 21.52 -12.12
C VAL A 268 21.65 21.53 -13.17
N LEU A 269 21.74 20.46 -13.95
CA LEU A 269 22.88 20.24 -14.87
C LEU A 269 22.69 20.90 -16.24
N ASP A 270 21.44 20.95 -16.72
CA ASP A 270 21.06 21.37 -18.06
C ASP A 270 19.58 21.80 -18.13
N GLU A 271 19.17 22.29 -19.29
CA GLU A 271 17.80 22.77 -19.56
C GLU A 271 16.74 21.68 -19.42
N ASP A 272 17.05 20.43 -19.74
CA ASP A 272 16.06 19.35 -19.65
C ASP A 272 15.77 18.98 -18.18
N ILE A 273 16.73 19.16 -17.27
CA ILE A 273 16.46 19.10 -15.83
C ILE A 273 15.53 20.25 -15.42
N VAL A 274 15.79 21.48 -15.88
CA VAL A 274 14.93 22.63 -15.57
C VAL A 274 13.50 22.43 -16.08
N LYS A 275 13.33 21.85 -17.28
CA LYS A 275 12.01 21.48 -17.82
C LYS A 275 11.30 20.45 -16.93
N ALA A 276 12.01 19.44 -16.43
CA ALA A 276 11.44 18.47 -15.50
C ALA A 276 11.04 19.10 -14.16
N LEU A 277 11.85 20.04 -13.66
CA LEU A 277 11.58 20.78 -12.41
C LEU A 277 10.33 21.68 -12.50
N ALA A 278 9.94 22.08 -13.71
CA ALA A 278 8.74 22.90 -13.96
C ALA A 278 7.41 22.14 -13.78
N VAL A 279 7.44 20.83 -13.56
CA VAL A 279 6.24 19.98 -13.41
C VAL A 279 5.27 20.55 -12.38
N ARG A 280 3.98 20.62 -12.71
CA ARG A 280 2.91 21.00 -11.79
C ARG A 280 2.02 19.83 -11.44
N ASP A 281 1.32 19.92 -10.32
CA ASP A 281 0.31 18.92 -9.93
C ASP A 281 -0.79 18.72 -10.99
N SER A 282 -1.04 19.71 -11.85
CA SER A 282 -1.96 19.61 -13.00
C SER A 282 -1.45 18.66 -14.09
N ASP A 283 -0.13 18.52 -14.22
CA ASP A 283 0.53 17.73 -15.26
C ASP A 283 0.66 16.26 -14.83
N ILE A 284 0.60 15.99 -13.52
CA ILE A 284 0.78 14.66 -12.95
C ILE A 284 -0.58 13.95 -12.91
N LYS A 285 -0.79 13.05 -13.87
CA LYS A 285 -2.00 12.21 -13.98
C LYS A 285 -1.85 10.87 -13.26
N THR A 286 -2.94 10.36 -12.69
CA THR A 286 -3.06 9.00 -12.15
C THR A 286 -4.48 8.49 -12.32
N THR A 287 -4.78 7.29 -11.83
CA THR A 287 -6.10 6.66 -11.94
C THR A 287 -6.73 6.45 -10.57
N ILE A 288 -8.03 6.70 -10.48
CA ILE A 288 -8.89 6.26 -9.38
C ILE A 288 -9.24 4.80 -9.60
N VAL A 289 -8.94 3.95 -8.63
CA VAL A 289 -9.16 2.50 -8.69
C VAL A 289 -10.15 2.07 -7.63
N ASP A 290 -11.07 1.20 -8.03
CA ASP A 290 -12.09 0.67 -7.15
C ASP A 290 -11.61 -0.59 -6.39
N PHE A 291 -11.46 -0.47 -5.07
CA PHE A 291 -11.10 -1.55 -4.17
C PHE A 291 -12.30 -2.40 -3.73
N GLY A 292 -13.53 -1.98 -4.04
CA GLY A 292 -14.74 -2.78 -3.86
C GLY A 292 -14.68 -4.11 -4.61
N VAL A 293 -13.96 -4.14 -5.72
CA VAL A 293 -13.67 -5.35 -6.47
C VAL A 293 -12.44 -6.06 -5.89
N ALA A 294 -12.65 -7.20 -5.25
CA ALA A 294 -11.63 -8.02 -4.61
C ALA A 294 -10.77 -8.82 -5.61
N ARG A 295 -10.16 -8.11 -6.57
CA ARG A 295 -9.27 -8.67 -7.60
C ARG A 295 -7.93 -7.97 -7.60
N ARG A 296 -6.93 -8.63 -8.20
CA ARG A 296 -5.63 -8.02 -8.49
C ARG A 296 -5.76 -6.88 -9.50
N VAL A 297 -6.46 -7.15 -10.61
CA VAL A 297 -6.82 -6.12 -11.60
C VAL A 297 -8.15 -5.55 -11.16
N ARG A 298 -8.09 -4.32 -10.66
CA ARG A 298 -9.25 -3.57 -10.18
C ARG A 298 -9.73 -2.62 -11.29
N PRO A 299 -11.04 -2.37 -11.41
CA PRO A 299 -11.56 -1.40 -12.35
C PRO A 299 -10.96 -0.01 -12.12
N VAL A 300 -10.63 0.66 -13.21
CA VAL A 300 -10.33 2.09 -13.20
C VAL A 300 -11.67 2.82 -13.28
N VAL A 301 -11.93 3.68 -12.29
CA VAL A 301 -13.13 4.53 -12.25
C VAL A 301 -12.97 5.68 -13.24
N ARG A 302 -11.88 6.46 -13.10
CA ARG A 302 -11.48 7.52 -14.04
C ARG A 302 -10.02 7.93 -13.86
N GLU A 303 -9.50 8.68 -14.83
CA GLU A 303 -8.23 9.41 -14.71
C GLU A 303 -8.44 10.70 -13.89
N VAL A 304 -7.43 11.10 -13.11
CA VAL A 304 -7.44 12.28 -12.23
C VAL A 304 -6.04 12.90 -12.15
N SER A 305 -5.93 14.21 -11.96
CA SER A 305 -4.65 14.90 -11.71
C SER A 305 -4.33 14.99 -10.22
N TYR A 306 -3.05 15.17 -9.87
CA TYR A 306 -2.69 15.47 -8.48
C TYR A 306 -3.25 16.81 -8.01
N ALA A 307 -3.45 17.78 -8.91
CA ALA A 307 -4.09 19.06 -8.57
C ALA A 307 -5.52 18.85 -8.08
N GLU A 308 -6.30 18.02 -8.78
CA GLU A 308 -7.66 17.68 -8.37
C GLU A 308 -7.65 16.90 -7.05
N LEU A 309 -6.76 15.90 -6.89
CA LEU A 309 -6.64 15.14 -5.64
C LEU A 309 -6.28 16.03 -4.45
N LYS A 310 -5.36 16.99 -4.63
CA LYS A 310 -4.92 17.94 -3.61
C LYS A 310 -5.94 19.03 -3.32
N SER A 311 -6.92 19.27 -4.20
CA SER A 311 -8.06 20.16 -3.91
C SER A 311 -8.93 19.65 -2.74
N GLY A 312 -8.83 18.35 -2.42
CA GLY A 312 -9.56 17.71 -1.33
C GLY A 312 -10.92 17.11 -1.75
N LYS A 313 -11.31 17.26 -3.03
CA LYS A 313 -12.58 16.77 -3.57
C LYS A 313 -12.40 16.33 -5.03
N VAL A 314 -13.14 15.29 -5.43
CA VAL A 314 -13.25 14.84 -6.83
C VAL A 314 -14.71 14.56 -7.16
N GLU A 315 -15.07 14.57 -8.44
CA GLU A 315 -16.40 14.11 -8.88
C GLU A 315 -16.37 12.62 -9.27
N ILE A 316 -17.31 11.84 -8.75
CA ILE A 316 -17.56 10.45 -9.12
C ILE A 316 -19.06 10.27 -9.32
N ASN A 317 -19.49 9.81 -10.50
CA ASN A 317 -20.90 9.60 -10.85
C ASN A 317 -21.82 10.82 -10.63
N GLY A 318 -21.30 12.04 -10.84
CA GLY A 318 -22.04 13.29 -10.61
C GLY A 318 -22.14 13.72 -9.15
N GLU A 319 -21.49 13.01 -8.22
CA GLU A 319 -21.43 13.35 -6.81
C GLU A 319 -20.01 13.78 -6.39
N GLU A 320 -19.94 14.74 -5.48
CA GLU A 320 -18.68 15.22 -4.91
C GLU A 320 -18.19 14.28 -3.80
N VAL A 321 -17.01 13.70 -3.98
CA VAL A 321 -16.39 12.76 -3.06
C VAL A 321 -15.18 13.39 -2.39
N ARG A 322 -15.11 13.30 -1.06
CA ARG A 322 -13.96 13.81 -0.29
C ARG A 322 -12.71 12.98 -0.53
N VAL A 323 -11.59 13.68 -0.73
CA VAL A 323 -10.26 13.12 -0.91
C VAL A 323 -9.40 13.36 0.33
N SER A 324 -8.58 12.38 0.70
CA SER A 324 -7.60 12.52 1.77
C SER A 324 -6.23 11.97 1.38
N PRO A 325 -5.14 12.75 1.56
CA PRO A 325 -3.80 12.27 1.31
C PRO A 325 -3.31 11.37 2.45
N LEU A 326 -2.58 10.31 2.10
CA LEU A 326 -1.81 9.47 3.03
C LEU A 326 -0.36 9.94 3.17
N SER A 327 0.04 10.97 2.43
CA SER A 327 1.35 11.61 2.54
C SER A 327 1.20 12.93 3.28
N SER A 328 2.17 13.26 4.14
CA SER A 328 2.20 14.54 4.85
C SER A 328 2.99 15.56 4.05
N PHE A 329 2.30 16.56 3.50
CA PHE A 329 2.93 17.66 2.77
C PHE A 329 3.78 18.54 3.69
N TYR A 330 3.30 18.79 4.91
CA TYR A 330 4.05 19.51 5.94
C TYR A 330 5.40 18.85 6.28
N MET A 331 5.41 17.53 6.43
CA MET A 331 6.67 16.82 6.70
C MET A 331 7.57 16.77 5.47
N ALA A 332 7.01 16.66 4.25
CA ALA A 332 7.78 16.74 3.02
C ALA A 332 8.48 18.10 2.84
N GLU A 333 7.79 19.19 3.16
CA GLU A 333 8.36 20.54 3.18
C GLU A 333 9.52 20.65 4.18
N LYS A 334 9.31 20.15 5.41
CA LYS A 334 10.39 20.09 6.43
C LYS A 334 11.61 19.32 5.94
N ILE A 335 11.42 18.21 5.23
CA ILE A 335 12.51 17.42 4.67
C ILE A 335 13.28 18.21 3.62
N MET A 336 12.59 18.87 2.68
CA MET A 336 13.25 19.71 1.66
C MET A 336 14.07 20.83 2.29
N ARG A 337 13.52 21.50 3.32
CA ARG A 337 14.20 22.58 4.05
C ARG A 337 15.39 22.07 4.86
N GLU A 338 15.29 20.90 5.48
CA GLU A 338 16.41 20.33 6.23
C GLU A 338 17.53 19.88 5.30
N LEU A 339 17.20 19.18 4.21
CA LEU A 339 18.18 18.81 3.18
C LEU A 339 18.85 20.05 2.57
N LYS A 340 18.09 21.13 2.33
CA LYS A 340 18.63 22.42 1.84
C LYS A 340 19.70 22.94 2.79
N LYS A 341 19.40 23.01 4.09
CA LYS A 341 20.36 23.45 5.12
C LYS A 341 21.59 22.56 5.20
N MET A 342 21.43 21.23 5.12
CA MET A 342 22.58 20.31 5.17
C MET A 342 23.52 20.51 3.98
N ILE A 343 22.99 20.83 2.80
CA ILE A 343 23.79 21.15 1.61
C ILE A 343 24.46 22.51 1.77
N GLU A 344 23.72 23.55 2.16
CA GLU A 344 24.26 24.90 2.38
C GLU A 344 25.37 24.94 3.44
N ARG A 345 25.32 24.06 4.45
CA ARG A 345 26.36 23.91 5.48
C ARG A 345 27.56 23.07 5.07
N GLY A 346 27.56 22.50 3.86
CA GLY A 346 28.62 21.60 3.41
C GLY A 346 28.60 20.20 4.05
N GLU A 347 27.58 19.86 4.83
CA GLU A 347 27.43 18.56 5.50
C GLU A 347 26.97 17.46 4.52
N PHE A 348 26.37 17.86 3.39
CA PHE A 348 25.80 16.96 2.39
C PHE A 348 26.33 17.29 0.98
N LEU A 349 27.26 16.47 0.49
CA LEU A 349 27.73 16.52 -0.90
C LEU A 349 26.88 15.62 -1.80
N LEU A 350 26.70 16.04 -3.04
CA LEU A 350 26.02 15.27 -4.07
C LEU A 350 26.88 14.10 -4.56
N SER A 351 26.24 13.11 -5.18
CA SER A 351 26.94 12.00 -5.83
C SER A 351 26.38 11.74 -7.23
N THR A 352 27.28 11.39 -8.14
CA THR A 352 26.91 10.89 -9.46
C THR A 352 26.43 9.44 -9.34
N PRO A 353 25.29 9.07 -9.95
CA PRO A 353 24.85 7.68 -9.97
C PRO A 353 25.88 6.81 -10.71
N VAL A 354 26.26 5.69 -10.09
CA VAL A 354 27.18 4.71 -10.70
C VAL A 354 26.47 3.77 -11.68
N GLU A 355 25.14 3.65 -11.54
CA GLU A 355 24.28 2.91 -12.45
C GLU A 355 22.94 3.63 -12.60
N ARG A 356 22.41 3.69 -13.82
CA ARG A 356 21.11 4.29 -14.11
C ARG A 356 19.98 3.31 -13.82
N LEU A 357 18.84 3.82 -13.36
CA LEU A 357 17.63 3.01 -13.20
C LEU A 357 17.00 2.72 -14.57
N LYS A 358 16.29 1.59 -14.67
CA LYS A 358 15.56 1.28 -15.91
C LYS A 358 14.42 2.27 -16.10
N ARG A 359 14.16 2.63 -17.36
CA ARG A 359 13.03 3.50 -17.73
C ARG A 359 11.79 2.71 -18.13
N GLU A 360 11.98 1.44 -18.47
CA GLU A 360 10.92 0.55 -18.90
C GLU A 360 11.13 -0.80 -18.24
N GLU A 361 10.08 -1.31 -17.60
CA GLU A 361 10.09 -2.66 -17.04
C GLU A 361 8.69 -3.25 -17.08
N VAL A 362 8.61 -4.55 -17.35
CA VAL A 362 7.35 -5.28 -17.39
C VAL A 362 7.10 -5.92 -16.04
N PHE A 363 6.18 -5.35 -15.26
CA PHE A 363 5.74 -5.96 -14.01
C PHE A 363 4.86 -7.19 -14.29
N ARG A 364 5.42 -8.38 -14.07
CA ARG A 364 4.71 -9.63 -14.31
C ARG A 364 3.83 -10.00 -13.11
N PRO A 365 2.57 -10.36 -13.33
CA PRO A 365 1.75 -10.91 -12.27
C PRO A 365 2.33 -12.25 -11.76
N MET A 366 2.04 -12.57 -10.49
CA MET A 366 2.29 -13.91 -9.95
C MET A 366 1.66 -14.97 -10.85
N LYS A 367 2.47 -15.92 -11.34
CA LYS A 367 1.99 -17.11 -12.04
C LYS A 367 1.23 -17.98 -11.04
N GLN A 368 -0.03 -18.26 -11.35
CA GLN A 368 -0.89 -19.11 -10.53
C GLN A 368 -1.28 -20.33 -11.35
N LYS A 369 -1.56 -21.44 -10.67
CA LYS A 369 -2.35 -22.52 -11.27
C LYS A 369 -3.73 -21.95 -11.59
N GLU A 370 -4.38 -22.48 -12.63
CA GLU A 370 -5.71 -22.04 -13.03
C GLU A 370 -6.67 -22.13 -11.84
N ILE A 371 -7.24 -20.98 -11.46
CA ILE A 371 -8.20 -20.89 -10.36
C ILE A 371 -9.58 -20.98 -10.99
N LYS A 372 -10.37 -21.97 -10.58
CA LYS A 372 -11.78 -22.03 -10.96
C LYS A 372 -12.53 -20.86 -10.33
N VAL A 373 -13.32 -20.21 -11.15
CA VAL A 373 -14.14 -19.05 -10.76
C VAL A 373 -15.61 -19.45 -10.67
N VAL A 374 -16.42 -18.57 -10.08
CA VAL A 374 -17.86 -18.79 -9.86
C VAL A 374 -18.58 -19.15 -11.16
N LYS A 375 -18.28 -18.52 -12.29
CA LYS A 375 -18.91 -18.79 -13.58
C LYS A 375 -18.67 -20.20 -14.10
N ASP A 376 -17.58 -20.85 -13.68
CA ASP A 376 -17.23 -22.20 -14.10
C ASP A 376 -18.09 -23.26 -13.38
N VAL A 377 -18.79 -22.85 -12.30
CA VAL A 377 -19.52 -23.75 -11.40
C VAL A 377 -20.94 -23.30 -11.11
N MET A 378 -21.29 -22.05 -11.42
CA MET A 378 -22.64 -21.53 -11.23
C MET A 378 -23.63 -22.24 -12.14
N VAL A 379 -24.86 -22.34 -11.66
CA VAL A 379 -25.99 -22.80 -12.45
C VAL A 379 -26.95 -21.66 -12.69
N LYS A 380 -27.76 -21.76 -13.75
CA LYS A 380 -28.80 -20.77 -14.03
C LYS A 380 -29.78 -20.72 -12.85
N ALA A 381 -30.00 -19.53 -12.30
CA ALA A 381 -30.91 -19.37 -11.17
C ALA A 381 -32.37 -19.53 -11.62
N VAL A 382 -33.16 -20.21 -10.80
CA VAL A 382 -34.62 -20.16 -10.87
C VAL A 382 -35.07 -18.98 -10.02
N THR A 383 -35.66 -17.96 -10.63
CA THR A 383 -36.03 -16.71 -9.97
C THR A 383 -37.54 -16.57 -9.77
N ILE A 384 -37.96 -15.71 -8.84
CA ILE A 384 -39.37 -15.43 -8.55
C ILE A 384 -39.62 -13.91 -8.39
N GLY A 385 -40.82 -13.43 -8.68
CA GLY A 385 -41.21 -12.03 -8.46
C GLY A 385 -41.65 -11.74 -7.02
N GLU A 386 -41.50 -10.50 -6.57
CA GLU A 386 -41.81 -10.12 -5.18
C GLU A 386 -43.30 -10.15 -4.83
N ASP A 387 -44.17 -9.97 -5.83
CA ASP A 387 -45.63 -9.99 -5.66
C ASP A 387 -46.27 -11.38 -5.82
N TRP A 388 -45.46 -12.40 -6.11
CA TRP A 388 -45.93 -13.79 -6.26
C TRP A 388 -46.35 -14.36 -4.90
N THR A 389 -47.18 -15.41 -4.92
CA THR A 389 -47.66 -16.02 -3.69
C THR A 389 -46.62 -16.96 -3.07
N VAL A 390 -46.73 -17.19 -1.76
CA VAL A 390 -45.94 -18.23 -1.08
C VAL A 390 -46.20 -19.62 -1.67
N GLU A 391 -47.43 -19.88 -2.14
CA GLU A 391 -47.77 -21.14 -2.81
C GLU A 391 -47.01 -21.29 -4.13
N ASP A 392 -46.90 -20.23 -4.93
CA ASP A 392 -46.11 -20.26 -6.17
C ASP A 392 -44.63 -20.50 -5.89
N ALA A 393 -44.09 -19.90 -4.83
CA ALA A 393 -42.71 -20.15 -4.39
C ALA A 393 -42.50 -21.62 -3.97
N ALA A 394 -43.42 -22.18 -3.19
CA ALA A 394 -43.38 -23.59 -2.78
C ALA A 394 -43.47 -24.54 -3.97
N ARG A 395 -44.38 -24.26 -4.92
CA ARG A 395 -44.54 -25.02 -6.17
C ARG A 395 -43.24 -25.01 -6.97
N LEU A 396 -42.62 -23.83 -7.13
CA LEU A 396 -41.42 -23.67 -7.93
C LEU A 396 -40.19 -24.38 -7.32
N LEU A 397 -40.04 -24.35 -5.99
CA LEU A 397 -38.99 -25.10 -5.27
C LEU A 397 -39.11 -26.62 -5.55
N ILE A 398 -40.33 -27.16 -5.49
CA ILE A 398 -40.60 -28.59 -5.71
C ILE A 398 -40.41 -28.96 -7.18
N GLU A 399 -41.07 -28.25 -8.10
CA GLU A 399 -41.05 -28.57 -9.54
C GLU A 399 -39.64 -28.46 -10.15
N LYS A 400 -38.83 -27.51 -9.67
CA LYS A 400 -37.47 -27.31 -10.17
C LYS A 400 -36.42 -28.04 -9.34
N ASN A 401 -36.81 -28.72 -8.26
CA ASN A 401 -35.92 -29.41 -7.33
C ASN A 401 -34.76 -28.51 -6.84
N VAL A 402 -35.11 -27.31 -6.38
CA VAL A 402 -34.18 -26.31 -5.84
C VAL A 402 -34.62 -25.87 -4.45
N ASN A 403 -33.67 -25.39 -3.64
CA ASN A 403 -33.95 -24.95 -2.26
C ASN A 403 -33.89 -23.41 -2.08
N HIS A 404 -33.53 -22.69 -3.14
CA HIS A 404 -33.26 -21.25 -3.09
C HIS A 404 -33.83 -20.57 -4.34
N LEU A 405 -34.60 -19.51 -4.13
CA LEU A 405 -35.17 -18.68 -5.19
C LEU A 405 -34.74 -17.22 -4.99
N PRO A 406 -33.83 -16.70 -5.81
CA PRO A 406 -33.58 -15.26 -5.86
C PRO A 406 -34.85 -14.53 -6.31
N VAL A 407 -35.24 -13.52 -5.53
CA VAL A 407 -36.38 -12.65 -5.83
C VAL A 407 -35.89 -11.49 -6.69
N VAL A 408 -36.54 -11.27 -7.82
CA VAL A 408 -36.17 -10.25 -8.80
C VAL A 408 -37.33 -9.33 -9.17
N ASP A 409 -37.03 -8.12 -9.65
CA ASP A 409 -38.01 -7.27 -10.35
C ASP A 409 -38.19 -7.69 -11.81
N GLU A 410 -39.05 -6.95 -12.53
CA GLU A 410 -39.36 -7.18 -13.94
C GLU A 410 -38.12 -7.09 -14.86
N GLU A 411 -37.11 -6.30 -14.48
CA GLU A 411 -35.86 -6.14 -15.24
C GLU A 411 -34.80 -7.21 -14.89
N GLY A 412 -35.07 -8.04 -13.89
CA GLY A 412 -34.21 -9.13 -13.41
C GLY A 412 -33.20 -8.72 -12.33
N PHE A 413 -33.38 -7.56 -11.69
CA PHE A 413 -32.52 -7.12 -10.60
C PHE A 413 -32.90 -7.77 -9.29
N LEU A 414 -31.89 -8.20 -8.53
CA LEU A 414 -32.06 -8.88 -7.25
C LEU A 414 -32.68 -7.96 -6.17
N LYS A 415 -33.84 -8.35 -5.64
CA LYS A 415 -34.54 -7.69 -4.52
C LYS A 415 -34.52 -8.48 -3.21
N GLY A 416 -34.33 -9.80 -3.28
CA GLY A 416 -34.33 -10.66 -2.11
C GLY A 416 -33.98 -12.10 -2.41
N ILE A 417 -34.07 -12.97 -1.42
CA ILE A 417 -33.97 -14.43 -1.58
C ILE A 417 -34.99 -15.12 -0.68
N VAL A 418 -35.60 -16.19 -1.19
CA VAL A 418 -36.51 -17.08 -0.44
C VAL A 418 -35.94 -18.49 -0.48
N THR A 419 -36.02 -19.18 0.65
CA THR A 419 -35.59 -20.56 0.80
C THR A 419 -36.73 -21.45 1.29
N SER A 420 -36.56 -22.77 1.22
CA SER A 420 -37.51 -23.74 1.80
C SER A 420 -37.81 -23.47 3.28
N TRP A 421 -36.86 -22.89 4.03
CA TRP A 421 -37.02 -22.48 5.43
C TRP A 421 -37.99 -21.28 5.59
N ASP A 422 -37.94 -20.33 4.67
CA ASP A 422 -38.81 -19.15 4.70
C ASP A 422 -40.27 -19.52 4.37
N ILE A 423 -40.47 -20.50 3.50
CA ILE A 423 -41.80 -21.09 3.24
C ILE A 423 -42.38 -21.72 4.50
N ALA A 424 -41.58 -22.52 5.23
CA ALA A 424 -42.01 -23.11 6.49
C ALA A 424 -42.41 -22.04 7.53
N LYS A 425 -41.65 -20.93 7.61
CA LYS A 425 -42.00 -19.78 8.46
C LYS A 425 -43.28 -19.08 8.00
N ALA A 426 -43.52 -18.96 6.70
CA ALA A 426 -44.72 -18.32 6.16
C ALA A 426 -46.01 -19.03 6.59
N VAL A 427 -46.00 -20.36 6.59
CA VAL A 427 -47.16 -21.19 7.00
C VAL A 427 -47.59 -20.86 8.44
N PHE A 428 -46.62 -20.67 9.35
CA PHE A 428 -46.90 -20.27 10.73
C PHE A 428 -47.43 -18.83 10.83
N ARG A 429 -46.87 -17.91 10.04
CA ARG A 429 -47.17 -16.46 10.11
C ARG A 429 -48.40 -16.05 9.30
N LYS A 430 -49.01 -16.95 8.53
CA LYS A 430 -50.11 -16.67 7.58
C LYS A 430 -49.75 -15.57 6.57
N SER A 431 -48.48 -15.52 6.16
CA SER A 431 -47.99 -14.60 5.12
C SER A 431 -48.35 -15.15 3.75
N ASN A 432 -48.85 -14.29 2.85
CA ASN A 432 -49.35 -14.71 1.54
C ASN A 432 -48.41 -14.37 0.37
N LYS A 433 -47.56 -13.34 0.50
CA LYS A 433 -46.67 -12.89 -0.58
C LYS A 433 -45.19 -13.15 -0.30
N VAL A 434 -44.42 -13.33 -1.38
CA VAL A 434 -42.96 -13.49 -1.34
C VAL A 434 -42.26 -12.32 -0.64
N ARG A 435 -42.64 -11.08 -0.95
CA ARG A 435 -42.07 -9.86 -0.31
C ARG A 435 -42.20 -9.81 1.22
N ASP A 436 -43.17 -10.55 1.78
CA ASP A 436 -43.43 -10.58 3.22
C ASP A 436 -42.49 -11.55 3.96
N ILE A 437 -41.87 -12.49 3.23
CA ILE A 437 -40.99 -13.53 3.79
C ILE A 437 -39.56 -13.50 3.27
N MET A 438 -39.28 -12.77 2.18
CA MET A 438 -37.94 -12.74 1.59
C MET A 438 -36.91 -12.08 2.51
N THR A 439 -35.69 -12.60 2.48
CA THR A 439 -34.53 -11.90 3.03
C THR A 439 -34.07 -10.84 2.03
N ARG A 440 -34.04 -9.57 2.45
CA ARG A 440 -33.68 -8.42 1.61
C ARG A 440 -32.16 -8.21 1.49
N ASP A 441 -31.44 -8.41 2.59
CA ASP A 441 -29.99 -8.28 2.65
C ASP A 441 -29.33 -9.56 2.14
N VAL A 442 -29.31 -9.71 0.81
CA VAL A 442 -28.81 -10.92 0.15
C VAL A 442 -27.30 -10.86 -0.02
N ILE A 443 -26.61 -11.88 0.49
CA ILE A 443 -25.18 -12.09 0.22
C ILE A 443 -25.01 -12.66 -1.19
N THR A 444 -24.18 -12.02 -2.01
CA THR A 444 -24.01 -12.37 -3.43
C THR A 444 -22.54 -12.55 -3.81
N VAL A 445 -22.29 -13.06 -5.03
CA VAL A 445 -20.96 -13.16 -5.66
C VAL A 445 -21.01 -12.69 -7.10
N TYR A 446 -19.85 -12.35 -7.67
CA TYR A 446 -19.72 -12.04 -9.09
C TYR A 446 -19.26 -13.27 -9.89
N PRO A 447 -19.59 -13.39 -11.19
CA PRO A 447 -19.24 -14.53 -12.03
C PRO A 447 -17.76 -14.85 -12.02
N GLU A 448 -16.94 -13.81 -11.98
CA GLU A 448 -15.50 -14.02 -12.06
C GLU A 448 -14.89 -14.36 -10.68
N ASP A 449 -15.61 -14.21 -9.56
CA ASP A 449 -15.05 -14.37 -8.21
C ASP A 449 -14.41 -15.75 -8.05
N PRO A 450 -13.24 -15.87 -7.38
CA PRO A 450 -12.67 -17.18 -7.06
C PRO A 450 -13.66 -18.01 -6.24
N ILE A 451 -13.75 -19.32 -6.49
CA ILE A 451 -14.63 -20.22 -5.72
C ILE A 451 -14.38 -20.11 -4.21
N ALA A 452 -13.13 -19.93 -3.79
CA ALA A 452 -12.78 -19.74 -2.38
C ALA A 452 -13.51 -18.54 -1.72
N ILE A 453 -13.82 -17.48 -2.48
CA ILE A 453 -14.62 -16.35 -1.98
C ILE A 453 -16.08 -16.77 -1.77
N ALA A 454 -16.64 -17.58 -2.66
CA ALA A 454 -17.98 -18.13 -2.50
C ALA A 454 -18.04 -19.06 -1.27
N VAL A 455 -17.08 -19.98 -1.12
CA VAL A 455 -16.98 -20.87 0.05
C VAL A 455 -16.89 -20.06 1.35
N SER A 456 -15.96 -19.10 1.41
CA SER A 456 -15.77 -18.27 2.60
C SER A 456 -17.03 -17.46 2.96
N LYS A 457 -17.78 -16.98 1.96
CA LYS A 457 -19.07 -16.30 2.20
C LYS A 457 -20.13 -17.28 2.74
N LEU A 458 -20.24 -18.48 2.17
CA LEU A 458 -21.18 -19.50 2.66
C LEU A 458 -20.92 -19.84 4.13
N GLU A 459 -19.65 -20.10 4.49
CA GLU A 459 -19.24 -20.41 5.86
C GLU A 459 -19.45 -19.22 6.81
N LYS A 460 -19.01 -18.03 6.41
CA LYS A 460 -19.06 -16.83 7.26
C LYS A 460 -20.49 -16.43 7.64
N TYR A 461 -21.42 -16.55 6.70
CA TYR A 461 -22.81 -16.14 6.90
C TYR A 461 -23.73 -17.31 7.26
N ASP A 462 -23.20 -18.52 7.40
CA ASP A 462 -23.94 -19.76 7.66
C ASP A 462 -25.12 -19.96 6.70
N ILE A 463 -24.84 -19.82 5.40
CA ILE A 463 -25.81 -19.94 4.31
C ILE A 463 -25.40 -21.00 3.30
N SER A 464 -26.38 -21.55 2.60
CA SER A 464 -26.19 -22.68 1.67
C SER A 464 -26.22 -22.30 0.19
N ALA A 465 -26.48 -21.05 -0.15
CA ALA A 465 -26.39 -20.56 -1.54
C ALA A 465 -26.09 -19.07 -1.64
N LEU A 466 -25.50 -18.67 -2.78
CA LEU A 466 -25.16 -17.30 -3.13
C LEU A 466 -25.65 -17.00 -4.55
N PRO A 467 -26.57 -16.04 -4.73
CA PRO A 467 -26.90 -15.54 -6.05
C PRO A 467 -25.67 -14.89 -6.70
N VAL A 468 -25.47 -15.21 -7.98
CA VAL A 468 -24.44 -14.61 -8.82
C VAL A 468 -25.03 -13.43 -9.56
N ILE A 469 -24.45 -12.24 -9.42
CA ILE A 469 -24.96 -11.00 -10.00
C ILE A 469 -23.93 -10.28 -10.87
N ASP A 470 -24.39 -9.44 -11.80
CA ASP A 470 -23.53 -8.47 -12.50
C ASP A 470 -23.33 -7.17 -11.68
N SER A 471 -22.56 -6.22 -12.24
CA SER A 471 -22.29 -4.92 -11.62
C SER A 471 -23.53 -4.04 -11.40
N ARG A 472 -24.66 -4.34 -12.08
CA ARG A 472 -25.93 -3.64 -11.90
C ARG A 472 -26.88 -4.41 -10.97
N ARG A 473 -26.43 -5.49 -10.31
CA ARG A 473 -27.22 -6.41 -9.49
C ARG A 473 -28.23 -7.28 -10.25
N LYS A 474 -28.07 -7.46 -11.56
CA LYS A 474 -28.89 -8.41 -12.32
C LYS A 474 -28.48 -9.84 -12.00
N VAL A 475 -29.45 -10.73 -11.74
CA VAL A 475 -29.16 -12.14 -11.41
C VAL A 475 -28.72 -12.90 -12.67
N LEU A 476 -27.51 -13.46 -12.62
CA LEU A 476 -26.91 -14.27 -13.68
C LEU A 476 -27.01 -15.77 -13.39
N GLY A 477 -26.99 -16.15 -12.11
CA GLY A 477 -26.95 -17.54 -11.67
C GLY A 477 -27.02 -17.69 -10.16
N ILE A 478 -26.76 -18.90 -9.68
CA ILE A 478 -26.64 -19.22 -8.26
C ILE A 478 -25.54 -20.26 -8.05
N VAL A 479 -24.82 -20.16 -6.94
CA VAL A 479 -23.85 -21.16 -6.47
C VAL A 479 -24.34 -21.70 -5.14
N THR A 480 -24.37 -23.02 -4.98
CA THR A 480 -24.79 -23.70 -3.74
C THR A 480 -23.60 -24.37 -3.05
N SER A 481 -23.69 -24.55 -1.73
CA SER A 481 -22.69 -25.30 -0.96
C SER A 481 -22.54 -26.74 -1.47
N GLU A 482 -23.64 -27.36 -1.91
CA GLU A 482 -23.61 -28.71 -2.51
C GLU A 482 -22.81 -28.76 -3.81
N ALA A 483 -23.01 -27.78 -4.70
CA ALA A 483 -22.26 -27.69 -5.97
C ALA A 483 -20.76 -27.50 -5.71
N LEU A 484 -20.40 -26.69 -4.71
CA LEU A 484 -19.01 -26.48 -4.34
C LEU A 484 -18.39 -27.69 -3.64
N SER A 485 -19.14 -28.37 -2.77
CA SER A 485 -18.67 -29.57 -2.06
C SER A 485 -18.34 -30.72 -3.02
N LYS A 486 -19.18 -30.96 -4.04
CA LYS A 486 -18.92 -31.94 -5.11
C LYS A 486 -17.63 -31.66 -5.89
N LEU A 487 -17.19 -30.40 -5.89
CA LEU A 487 -16.05 -29.93 -6.66
C LEU A 487 -14.75 -29.93 -5.87
N LEU A 488 -14.83 -29.79 -4.55
CA LEU A 488 -13.71 -29.79 -3.60
C LEU A 488 -13.46 -31.17 -2.96
N GLY A 489 -14.47 -32.04 -2.93
CA GLY A 489 -14.39 -33.40 -2.37
C GLY A 489 -13.82 -34.47 -3.32
N ARG A 490 -12.98 -34.08 -4.30
CA ARG A 490 -12.28 -34.98 -5.22
C ARG A 490 -10.78 -34.83 -5.14
#